data_AF-X1IFV6-F1
#
_entry.id   AF-X1IFV6-F1
#
_cell.length_a   1.000
_cell.length_b   1.000
_cell.length_c   1.000
_cell.angle_alpha   90.00
_cell.angle_beta   90.00
_cell.angle_gamma   90.00
#
_symmetry.space_group_name_H-M   'P 1'
#
loop_
_entity.id
_entity.type
_entity.pdbx_description
1 polymer ?
#
loop_
_entity_poly.entity_id
_entity_poly.type
_entity_poly.pdbx_seq_one_letter_code
_entity_poly.pdbx_strand_id
1 'polypeptide(L)' 'RHGQRNPNAVLDDLDVQTAIAEYHAYINKYFYACDVAQLQGLADMWVADPRFSANYEQVRPGGAAFVREAVRIYCDRMG' A
#
# COMPACT_ATOMS: atom_id res chain seq x y z
N ARG A 1 10.23 -13.54 -6.57
CA ARG A 1 11.39 -13.14 -5.74
C ARG A 1 10.82 -12.81 -4.37
N HIS A 2 11.19 -13.54 -3.32
CA HIS A 2 10.72 -13.24 -1.97
C HIS A 2 11.30 -11.89 -1.55
N GLY A 3 10.45 -10.87 -1.44
CA GLY A 3 10.83 -9.52 -1.05
C GLY A 3 11.61 -9.57 0.26
N GLN A 4 12.86 -9.13 0.22
CA GLN A 4 13.62 -8.90 1.44
C GLN A 4 12.94 -7.77 2.21
N ARG A 5 12.45 -8.08 3.40
CA ARG A 5 11.87 -7.11 4.33
C ARG A 5 12.96 -6.09 4.68
N ASN A 6 12.91 -4.93 4.03
CA ASN A 6 13.82 -3.81 4.30
C ASN A 6 13.22 -2.94 5.43
N PRO A 7 13.78 -2.96 6.64
CA PRO A 7 13.28 -2.14 7.75
C PRO A 7 13.49 -0.64 7.53
N ASN A 8 14.37 -0.26 6.59
CA ASN A 8 14.67 1.12 6.21
C ASN A 8 13.98 1.54 4.91
N ALA A 9 12.96 0.79 4.46
CA ALA A 9 12.21 1.14 3.27
C ALA A 9 11.67 2.58 3.36
N VAL A 10 12.04 3.41 2.39
CA VAL A 10 11.54 4.77 2.23
C VAL A 10 10.27 4.72 1.39
N LEU A 11 9.30 5.59 1.68
CA LEU A 11 7.98 5.60 1.03
C LEU A 11 8.05 5.63 -0.50
N ASP A 12 9.05 6.33 -1.02
CA ASP A 12 9.27 6.52 -2.45
C ASP A 12 10.36 5.63 -3.06
N ASP A 13 10.80 4.61 -2.32
CA ASP A 13 11.76 3.65 -2.86
C ASP A 13 11.13 2.88 -4.05
N LEU A 14 11.94 2.57 -5.06
CA LEU A 14 11.50 1.84 -6.26
C LEU A 14 10.85 0.50 -5.88
N ASP A 15 11.40 -0.21 -4.90
CA ASP A 15 10.86 -1.50 -4.46
C ASP A 15 9.48 -1.34 -3.80
N VAL A 16 9.29 -0.26 -3.03
CA VAL A 16 8.00 0.04 -2.38
C VAL A 16 6.97 0.39 -3.43
N GLN A 17 7.31 1.26 -4.37
CA GLN A 17 6.40 1.73 -5.40
C GLN A 17 6.03 0.62 -6.40
N THR A 18 6.98 -0.28 -6.70
CA THR A 18 6.72 -1.51 -7.45
C THR A 18 5.74 -2.41 -6.70
N ALA A 19 5.92 -2.62 -5.39
CA ALA A 19 5.00 -3.43 -4.60
C ALA A 19 3.57 -2.84 -4.56
N ILE A 20 3.43 -1.51 -4.48
CA ILE A 20 2.11 -0.86 -4.58
C ILE A 20 1.48 -1.10 -5.97
N ALA A 21 2.25 -0.95 -7.04
CA ALA A 21 1.77 -1.20 -8.40
C ALA A 21 1.34 -2.66 -8.61
N GLU A 22 2.12 -3.61 -8.12
CA GLU A 22 1.78 -5.04 -8.15
C GLU A 22 0.50 -5.34 -7.36
N TYR A 23 0.33 -4.71 -6.19
CA TYR A 23 -0.88 -4.86 -5.39
C TYR A 23 -2.12 -4.25 -6.07
N HIS A 24 -1.99 -3.09 -6.68
CA HIS A 24 -3.06 -2.46 -7.46
C HIS A 24 -3.48 -3.33 -8.65
N ALA A 25 -2.51 -3.90 -9.38
CA ALA A 25 -2.78 -4.85 -10.46
C ALA A 25 -3.44 -6.14 -9.95
N TYR A 26 -3.03 -6.64 -8.78
CA TYR A 26 -3.62 -7.80 -8.15
C TYR A 26 -5.10 -7.58 -7.79
N ILE A 27 -5.45 -6.42 -7.21
CA ILE A 27 -6.85 -6.06 -6.93
C ILE A 27 -7.69 -6.09 -8.22
N ASN A 28 -7.21 -5.38 -9.25
CA ASN A 28 -7.88 -5.29 -10.55
C ASN A 28 -8.07 -6.65 -11.22
N LYS A 29 -7.10 -7.54 -11.08
CA LYS A 29 -7.13 -8.87 -11.70
C LYS A 29 -8.11 -9.83 -11.01
N TYR A 30 -8.22 -9.78 -9.69
CA TYR A 30 -8.86 -10.84 -8.92
C TYR A 30 -10.15 -10.43 -8.18
N PHE A 31 -10.42 -9.14 -8.02
CA PHE A 31 -11.56 -8.67 -7.22
C PHE A 31 -12.52 -7.79 -8.02
N TYR A 32 -12.08 -6.60 -8.42
CA TYR A 32 -12.91 -5.65 -9.16
C TYR A 32 -12.04 -4.58 -9.82
N ALA A 33 -12.58 -3.92 -10.85
CA ALA A 33 -11.96 -2.74 -11.46
C ALA A 33 -11.80 -1.64 -10.41
N CYS A 34 -10.56 -1.40 -10.01
CA CYS A 34 -10.17 -0.46 -8.97
C CYS A 34 -9.32 0.61 -9.65
N ASP A 35 -9.80 1.84 -9.68
CA ASP A 35 -9.01 2.99 -10.11
C ASP A 35 -8.10 3.50 -8.97
N VAL A 36 -7.23 4.45 -9.30
CA VAL A 36 -6.26 4.98 -8.33
C VAL A 36 -6.92 5.78 -7.20
N ALA A 37 -8.08 6.40 -7.44
CA ALA A 37 -8.82 7.12 -6.40
C ALA A 37 -9.48 6.13 -5.41
N GLN A 38 -10.01 5.01 -5.91
CA GLN A 38 -10.52 3.91 -5.11
C GLN A 38 -9.40 3.27 -4.29
N LEU A 39 -8.22 3.04 -4.88
CA LEU A 39 -7.06 2.51 -4.16
C LEU A 39 -6.64 3.42 -2.99
N GLN A 40 -6.61 4.74 -3.22
CA GLN A 40 -6.32 5.71 -2.17
C GLN A 40 -7.35 5.65 -1.03
N GLY A 41 -8.64 5.56 -1.37
CA GLY A 41 -9.72 5.42 -0.38
C GLY A 41 -9.61 4.14 0.46
N LEU A 42 -9.21 3.02 -0.15
CA LEU A 42 -8.94 1.77 0.58
C LEU A 42 -7.80 1.94 1.59
N ALA A 43 -6.73 2.61 1.18
CA ALA A 43 -5.56 2.82 2.03
C ALA A 43 -5.86 3.75 3.21
N ASP A 44 -6.70 4.77 3.02
CA ASP A 44 -7.20 5.61 4.11
C ASP A 44 -8.04 4.78 5.11
N MET A 45 -8.90 3.88 4.62
CA MET A 45 -9.72 3.00 5.46
C MET A 45 -8.88 2.05 6.32
N TRP A 46 -7.77 1.50 5.80
CA TRP A 46 -6.91 0.59 6.58
C TRP A 46 -6.28 1.23 7.80
N VAL A 47 -6.07 2.55 7.77
CA VAL A 47 -5.58 3.29 8.94
C VAL A 47 -6.74 3.68 9.87
N ALA A 48 -7.90 4.01 9.31
CA ALA A 48 -9.07 4.43 10.09
C ALA A 48 -9.69 3.29 10.91
N ASP A 49 -9.61 2.04 10.45
CA ASP A 49 -10.16 0.86 11.13
C ASP A 49 -9.06 0.03 11.83
N PRO A 50 -9.04 -0.04 13.18
CA PRO A 50 -8.03 -0.76 13.95
C PRO A 50 -7.92 -2.25 13.61
N ARG A 51 -8.98 -2.87 13.10
CA ARG A 51 -8.98 -4.29 12.72
C ARG A 51 -8.06 -4.54 11.53
N PHE A 52 -7.98 -3.58 10.61
CA PHE A 52 -7.05 -3.64 9.48
C PHE A 52 -5.65 -3.22 9.89
N SER A 53 -5.52 -2.12 10.64
CA SER A 53 -4.21 -1.61 11.04
C SER A 53 -3.42 -2.63 11.86
N ALA A 54 -4.09 -3.43 12.71
CA ALA A 54 -3.47 -4.49 13.50
C ALA A 54 -2.66 -5.50 12.66
N ASN A 55 -3.11 -5.83 11.45
CA ASN A 55 -2.38 -6.75 10.56
C ASN A 55 -1.07 -6.13 10.05
N TYR A 56 -1.07 -4.83 9.76
CA TYR A 56 0.12 -4.12 9.30
C TYR A 56 1.12 -3.85 10.43
N GLU A 57 0.63 -3.59 11.65
CA GLU A 57 1.49 -3.38 12.83
C GLU A 57 2.32 -4.62 13.19
N GLN A 58 1.83 -5.83 12.90
CA GLN A 58 2.60 -7.07 13.06
C GLN A 58 3.82 -7.14 12.13
N VAL A 59 3.79 -6.42 11.01
CA VAL A 59 4.88 -6.38 10.02
C VAL A 59 5.86 -5.25 10.30
N ARG A 60 5.41 -4.09 10.77
CA ARG A 60 6.30 -3.02 11.23
C ARG A 60 5.52 -2.04 12.09
N PRO A 61 6.17 -1.40 13.08
CA PRO A 61 5.59 -0.24 13.73
C PRO A 61 5.16 0.81 12.71
N GLY A 62 3.91 1.27 12.79
CA GLY A 62 3.32 2.25 11.87
C GLY A 62 3.07 1.71 10.46
N GLY A 63 2.92 0.39 10.30
CA GLY A 63 2.83 -0.26 8.98
C GLY A 63 1.67 0.23 8.15
N ALA A 64 0.49 0.41 8.75
CA ALA A 64 -0.70 0.87 8.00
C ALA A 64 -0.49 2.30 7.49
N ALA A 65 0.07 3.17 8.32
CA ALA A 65 0.39 4.55 7.94
C ALA A 65 1.45 4.60 6.82
N PHE A 66 2.48 3.74 6.90
CA PHE A 66 3.48 3.64 5.85
C PHE A 66 2.87 3.24 4.50
N VAL A 67 2.03 2.21 4.48
CA VAL A 67 1.37 1.75 3.24
C VAL A 67 0.46 2.84 2.68
N ARG A 68 -0.30 3.56 3.54
CA ARG A 68 -1.15 4.68 3.12
C ARG A 68 -0.35 5.76 2.40
N GLU A 69 0.76 6.21 2.97
CA GLU A 69 1.57 7.26 2.34
C GLU A 69 2.25 6.76 1.04
N ALA A 70 2.67 5.50 0.98
CA ALA A 70 3.22 4.91 -0.24
C ALA A 70 2.17 4.84 -1.37
N VAL A 71 0.92 4.49 -1.04
CA VAL A 71 -0.22 4.50 -1.98
C VAL A 71 -0.49 5.90 -2.50
N ARG A 72 -0.45 6.93 -1.64
CA ARG A 72 -0.65 8.33 -2.09
C ARG A 72 0.38 8.76 -3.12
N ILE A 73 1.66 8.49 -2.88
CA ILE A 73 2.73 8.78 -3.85
C ILE A 73 2.49 8.05 -5.17
N TYR A 74 2.08 6.78 -5.12
CA TYR A 74 1.76 6.01 -6.32
C TYR A 74 0.57 6.62 -7.09
N CYS A 75 -0.51 6.97 -6.39
CA CYS A 75 -1.70 7.57 -7.00
C CYS A 75 -1.38 8.94 -7.63
N ASP A 76 -0.58 9.77 -6.96
CA ASP A 76 -0.14 11.09 -7.47
C ASP A 76 0.69 10.97 -8.76
N ARG A 77 1.37 9.83 -8.98
CA ARG A 77 2.15 9.56 -10.21
C ARG A 77 1.33 9.06 -11.37
N MET A 78 0.15 8.51 -11.09
CA MET A 78 -0.70 7.85 -12.06
C MET A 78 -1.86 8.75 -12.54
N GLY A 79 -2.14 9.84 -11.81
CA GLY A 79 -3.03 10.93 -12.24
C GLY A 79 -2.31 11.92 -13.15
#